data_AF-A0AAX4HLL0-F1
#
_entry.id   AF-A0AAX4HLL0-F1
#
_cell.length_a   1.000
_cell.length_b   1.000
_cell.length_c   1.000
_cell.angle_alpha   90.00
_cell.angle_beta   90.00
_cell.angle_gamma   90.00
#
_symmetry.space_group_name_H-M   'P 1'
#
loop_
_entity.id
_entity.type
_entity.pdbx_description
1 polymer ?
#
loop_
_entity_poly.entity_id
_entity_poly.type
_entity_poly.pdbx_seq_one_letter_code
_entity_poly.pdbx_strand_id
1 'polypeptide(L)'
;MARSILILVLCFSFSAHADLFDFGGDKERESRIPNLIEKLKGLEMKADPAYDDAFNLHVKAIENAVEEEKLYCSGEAPDNQGKMLPAAQKQLCMRELKKNYIEATETIFDLKKKYLGIIHKKQIDKLGEIQSKLKSDIEKNF
;
A
#
# COMPACT_ATOMS: atom_id res chain seq x y z
N MET A 1 58.68 21.08 23.96
CA MET A 1 58.43 19.75 24.55
C MET A 1 56.98 19.37 24.32
N ALA A 2 56.75 18.12 23.97
CA ALA A 2 55.56 17.58 23.31
C ALA A 2 54.37 17.30 24.24
N ARG A 3 53.27 16.85 23.59
CA ARG A 3 52.04 16.16 24.07
C ARG A 3 50.84 17.10 24.20
N SER A 4 49.99 17.26 23.17
CA SER A 4 49.02 16.31 22.57
C SER A 4 47.82 15.99 23.48
N ILE A 5 46.63 16.01 22.86
CA ILE A 5 45.34 15.42 23.28
C ILE A 5 44.48 16.40 24.13
N LEU A 6 43.26 16.81 23.78
CA LEU A 6 42.11 16.06 23.27
C LEU A 6 41.13 17.02 22.55
N ILE A 7 40.87 16.79 21.26
CA ILE A 7 39.62 17.19 20.61
C ILE A 7 38.61 16.10 21.01
N LEU A 8 37.58 16.45 21.79
CA LEU A 8 36.41 15.57 21.94
C LEU A 8 35.16 16.38 22.29
N VAL A 9 34.31 16.55 21.27
CA VAL A 9 32.87 16.35 21.34
C VAL A 9 32.08 17.26 22.30
N LEU A 10 31.73 18.45 21.81
CA LEU A 10 30.55 19.22 22.24
C LEU A 10 29.38 18.98 21.25
N CYS A 11 29.03 17.72 21.05
CA CYS A 11 27.86 17.31 20.27
C CYS A 11 27.02 16.29 21.05
N PHE A 12 26.54 16.64 22.25
CA PHE A 12 25.52 15.85 22.94
C PHE A 12 24.62 16.74 23.80
N SER A 13 23.59 17.31 23.18
CA SER A 13 22.36 17.71 23.89
C SER A 13 21.13 17.65 22.98
N PHE A 14 21.10 16.71 22.02
CA PHE A 14 19.90 16.35 21.26
C PHE A 14 19.90 14.85 20.98
N SER A 15 19.73 14.05 22.04
CA SER A 15 19.35 12.63 21.91
C SER A 15 18.99 12.08 23.29
N ALA A 16 17.85 12.50 23.81
CA ALA A 16 17.15 11.81 24.89
C ALA A 16 15.63 11.93 24.61
N HIS A 17 15.21 11.33 23.48
CA HIS A 17 13.80 11.03 23.16
C HIS A 17 13.66 9.58 22.66
N ALA A 18 14.55 8.70 23.11
CA ALA A 18 14.44 7.27 22.93
C ALA A 18 14.60 6.66 24.32
N ASP A 19 13.50 6.63 25.08
CA ASP A 19 13.25 5.78 26.28
C ASP A 19 11.98 6.21 27.06
N LEU A 20 10.99 6.84 26.40
CA LEU A 20 9.68 7.16 27.00
C LEU A 20 8.52 6.43 26.30
N PHE A 21 8.84 5.41 25.50
CA PHE A 21 7.87 4.55 24.82
C PHE A 21 8.26 3.07 24.99
N ASP A 22 8.58 2.66 26.22
CA ASP A 22 8.45 1.25 26.60
C ASP A 22 7.02 1.04 27.13
N PHE A 23 6.06 0.99 26.21
CA PHE A 23 4.68 0.61 26.52
C PHE A 23 4.58 -0.91 26.43
N GLY A 24 4.88 -1.56 27.56
CA GLY A 24 4.70 -2.99 27.72
C GLY A 24 3.27 -3.46 27.44
N GLY A 25 3.18 -4.56 26.69
CA GLY A 25 2.40 -5.72 27.11
C GLY A 25 0.90 -5.70 26.89
N ASP A 26 0.46 -5.55 25.64
CA ASP A 26 -0.70 -6.28 25.10
C ASP A 26 -0.45 -6.40 23.60
N LYS A 27 -0.72 -7.56 22.97
CA LYS A 27 -0.45 -7.74 21.53
C LYS A 27 -1.19 -6.64 20.76
N GLU A 28 -0.45 -5.62 20.31
CA GLU A 28 -0.98 -4.52 19.51
C GLU A 28 -1.71 -5.13 18.32
N ARG A 29 -2.95 -4.67 18.11
CA ARG A 29 -3.72 -5.06 16.94
C ARG A 29 -2.96 -4.58 15.71
N GLU A 30 -2.28 -5.50 15.03
CA GLU A 30 -1.63 -5.19 13.76
C GLU A 30 -2.69 -4.85 12.70
N SER A 31 -2.47 -3.76 11.97
CA SER A 31 -3.30 -3.36 10.84
C SER A 31 -3.32 -4.47 9.80
N ARG A 32 -4.50 -4.77 9.24
CA ARG A 32 -4.63 -5.76 8.15
C ARG A 32 -4.31 -5.16 6.78
N ILE A 33 -4.27 -3.83 6.68
CA ILE A 33 -4.07 -3.10 5.43
C ILE A 33 -2.73 -3.48 4.76
N PRO A 34 -1.58 -3.51 5.45
CA PRO A 34 -0.31 -3.92 4.84
C PRO A 34 -0.36 -5.34 4.24
N ASN A 35 -1.00 -6.29 4.91
CA ASN A 35 -1.15 -7.65 4.36
C ASN A 35 -2.01 -7.68 3.09
N LEU A 36 -3.07 -6.87 3.05
CA LEU A 36 -3.93 -6.74 1.87
C LEU A 36 -3.21 -6.06 0.70
N ILE A 37 -2.36 -5.07 0.99
CA ILE A 37 -1.48 -4.44 -0.01
C ILE A 37 -0.53 -5.48 -0.61
N GLU A 38 0.10 -6.32 0.20
CA GLU A 38 1.00 -7.36 -0.32
C GLU A 38 0.27 -8.40 -1.17
N LYS A 39 -0.95 -8.79 -0.78
CA LYS A 39 -1.81 -9.64 -1.63
C LYS A 39 -2.14 -8.97 -2.96
N LEU A 40 -2.45 -7.67 -2.95
CA LEU A 40 -2.74 -6.90 -4.14
C LEU A 40 -1.50 -6.82 -5.07
N LYS A 41 -0.31 -6.57 -4.51
CA LYS A 41 0.97 -6.57 -5.26
C LYS A 41 1.32 -7.96 -5.83
N GLY A 42 0.91 -9.02 -5.14
CA GLY A 42 1.12 -10.41 -5.54
C GLY A 42 0.19 -10.92 -6.65
N LEU A 43 -0.79 -10.12 -7.08
CA LEU A 43 -1.68 -10.52 -8.17
C LEU A 43 -0.92 -10.64 -9.50
N GLU A 44 -1.10 -11.77 -10.17
CA GLU A 44 -0.53 -11.99 -11.50
C GLU A 44 -1.28 -11.14 -12.53
N MET A 45 -0.62 -10.11 -13.04
CA MET A 45 -1.24 -9.15 -13.94
C MET A 45 -1.41 -9.72 -15.36
N LYS A 46 -2.67 -9.98 -15.73
CA LYS A 46 -3.06 -10.50 -17.04
C LYS A 46 -4.24 -9.70 -17.59
N ALA A 47 -4.24 -9.42 -18.90
CA ALA A 47 -5.35 -8.73 -19.57
C ALA A 47 -6.53 -9.68 -19.82
N ASP A 48 -7.16 -10.10 -18.73
CA ASP A 48 -8.35 -10.93 -18.67
C ASP A 48 -9.29 -10.45 -17.54
N PRO A 49 -10.59 -10.84 -17.57
CA PRO A 49 -11.55 -10.43 -16.56
C PRO A 49 -11.25 -10.91 -15.14
N ALA A 50 -10.55 -12.05 -15.00
CA ALA A 50 -10.28 -12.63 -13.68
C ALA A 50 -9.30 -11.76 -12.87
N TYR A 51 -8.35 -11.10 -13.54
CA TYR A 51 -7.50 -10.11 -12.89
C TYR A 51 -8.30 -8.92 -12.36
N ASP A 52 -9.20 -8.34 -13.15
CA ASP A 52 -10.02 -7.19 -12.72
C ASP A 52 -10.92 -7.58 -11.52
N ASP A 53 -11.52 -8.78 -11.55
CA ASP A 53 -12.35 -9.27 -10.45
C ASP A 53 -11.53 -9.45 -9.16
N ALA A 54 -10.36 -10.09 -9.24
CA ALA A 54 -9.46 -10.27 -8.09
C ALA A 54 -8.94 -8.93 -7.56
N PHE A 55 -8.55 -8.02 -8.45
CA PHE A 55 -8.10 -6.67 -8.10
C PHE A 55 -9.18 -5.91 -7.34
N ASN A 56 -10.41 -5.86 -7.88
CA ASN A 56 -11.54 -5.16 -7.26
C ASN A 56 -11.92 -5.78 -5.91
N LEU A 57 -11.84 -7.10 -5.77
CA LEU A 57 -12.06 -7.79 -4.50
C LEU A 57 -11.07 -7.33 -3.43
N HIS A 58 -9.78 -7.25 -3.77
CA HIS A 58 -8.75 -6.80 -2.84
C HIS A 58 -8.84 -5.31 -2.50
N VAL A 59 -9.18 -4.46 -3.48
CA VAL A 59 -9.44 -3.02 -3.23
C VAL A 59 -10.59 -2.84 -2.25
N LYS A 60 -11.71 -3.55 -2.46
CA LYS A 60 -12.85 -3.49 -1.54
C LYS A 60 -12.50 -4.00 -0.14
N ALA A 61 -11.67 -5.03 -0.05
CA ALA A 61 -11.18 -5.52 1.25
C ALA A 61 -10.33 -4.48 1.98
N ILE A 62 -9.50 -3.72 1.25
CA ILE A 62 -8.72 -2.60 1.80
C ILE A 62 -9.65 -1.49 2.30
N GLU A 63 -10.62 -1.06 1.50
CA GLU A 63 -11.58 -0.01 1.87
C GLU A 63 -12.36 -0.38 3.14
N ASN A 64 -12.85 -1.62 3.21
CA ASN A 64 -13.52 -2.12 4.41
C ASN A 64 -12.59 -2.13 5.63
N ALA A 65 -11.34 -2.60 5.46
CA ALA A 65 -10.37 -2.61 6.55
C ALA A 65 -10.05 -1.19 7.05
N VAL A 66 -9.95 -0.20 6.15
CA VAL A 66 -9.72 1.20 6.50
C VAL A 66 -10.86 1.75 7.35
N GLU A 67 -12.13 1.53 6.94
CA GLU A 67 -13.27 2.02 7.72
C GLU A 67 -13.40 1.31 9.08
N GLU A 68 -13.17 -0.01 9.14
CA GLU A 68 -13.17 -0.75 10.40
C GLU A 68 -12.06 -0.28 11.35
N GLU A 69 -10.84 -0.06 10.84
CA GLU A 69 -9.71 0.42 11.63
C GLU A 69 -9.89 1.89 12.03
N LYS A 70 -10.55 2.71 11.22
CA LYS A 70 -10.90 4.10 11.55
C LYS A 70 -11.87 4.19 12.72
N LEU A 71 -12.94 3.38 12.73
CA LEU A 71 -13.88 3.31 13.86
C LEU A 71 -13.17 2.86 15.15
N TYR A 72 -12.22 1.94 15.03
CA TYR A 72 -11.41 1.53 16.17
C TYR A 72 -10.47 2.64 16.65
N CYS A 73 -9.70 3.25 15.74
CA CYS A 73 -8.76 4.31 16.07
C CYS A 73 -9.45 5.57 16.61
N SER A 74 -10.71 5.86 16.23
CA SER A 74 -11.50 6.95 16.80
C SER A 74 -12.05 6.60 18.18
N GLY A 75 -12.07 5.31 18.52
CA GLY A 75 -12.69 4.77 19.72
C GLY A 75 -14.21 4.80 19.64
N GLU A 76 -14.78 4.63 18.45
CA GLU A 76 -16.20 4.40 18.20
C GLU A 76 -16.53 2.90 18.18
N ALA A 77 -15.53 2.04 17.93
CA ALA A 77 -15.66 0.59 17.98
C ALA A 77 -14.60 -0.04 18.90
N PRO A 78 -14.95 -1.12 19.64
CA PRO A 78 -13.99 -1.90 20.39
C PRO A 78 -13.11 -2.76 19.48
N ASP A 79 -12.02 -3.31 20.03
CA ASP A 79 -11.28 -4.38 19.40
C ASP A 79 -12.03 -5.72 19.44
N ASN A 80 -11.41 -6.77 18.89
CA ASN A 80 -11.95 -8.14 18.89
C ASN A 80 -12.07 -8.76 20.29
N GLN A 81 -11.49 -8.13 21.32
CA GLN A 81 -11.58 -8.55 22.72
C GLN A 81 -12.57 -7.69 23.52
N GLY A 82 -13.27 -6.75 22.86
CA GLY A 82 -14.21 -5.84 23.50
C GLY A 82 -13.55 -4.64 24.20
N LYS A 83 -12.24 -4.43 24.05
CA LYS A 83 -11.50 -3.31 24.66
C LYS A 83 -11.55 -2.08 23.75
N MET A 84 -11.79 -0.92 24.36
CA MET A 84 -11.74 0.38 23.67
C MET A 84 -10.31 0.91 23.65
N LEU A 85 -9.93 1.58 22.55
CA LEU A 85 -8.62 2.20 22.44
C LEU A 85 -8.47 3.36 23.44
N PRO A 86 -7.42 3.38 24.28
CA PRO A 86 -7.15 4.49 25.19
C PRO A 86 -7.00 5.83 24.46
N ALA A 87 -7.50 6.91 25.06
CA ALA A 87 -7.48 8.24 24.45
C ALA A 87 -6.07 8.71 24.01
N ALA A 88 -5.04 8.35 24.78
CA ALA A 88 -3.64 8.67 24.48
C ALA A 88 -3.10 7.98 23.21
N GLN A 89 -3.66 6.82 22.83
CA GLN A 89 -3.20 6.03 21.69
C GLN A 89 -3.98 6.33 20.39
N LYS A 90 -5.15 6.99 20.48
CA LYS A 90 -5.99 7.32 19.32
C LYS A 90 -5.25 8.09 18.23
N GLN A 91 -4.45 9.09 18.61
CA GLN A 91 -3.70 9.90 17.65
C GLN A 91 -2.60 9.10 16.93
N LEU A 92 -1.93 8.19 17.65
CA LEU A 92 -0.91 7.31 17.06
C LEU A 92 -1.55 6.32 16.09
N CYS A 93 -2.64 5.67 16.51
CA CYS A 93 -3.44 4.77 15.66
C CYS A 93 -3.91 5.46 14.38
N MET A 94 -4.49 6.66 14.49
CA MET A 94 -4.93 7.42 13.31
C MET A 94 -3.78 7.82 12.38
N ARG A 95 -2.60 8.14 12.93
CA ARG A 95 -1.42 8.47 12.13
C ARG A 95 -0.92 7.26 11.35
N GLU A 96 -0.88 6.10 11.99
CA GLU A 96 -0.50 4.85 11.35
C GLU A 96 -1.51 4.42 10.29
N LEU A 97 -2.81 4.47 10.60
CA LEU A 97 -3.87 4.21 9.64
C LEU A 97 -3.77 5.12 8.41
N LYS A 98 -3.51 6.41 8.61
CA LYS A 98 -3.29 7.36 7.51
C LYS A 98 -2.11 6.94 6.63
N LYS A 99 -1.00 6.52 7.23
CA LYS A 99 0.19 6.05 6.49
C LYS A 99 -0.17 4.82 5.64
N ASN A 100 -0.81 3.83 6.25
CA ASN A 100 -1.20 2.59 5.57
C ASN A 100 -2.19 2.85 4.43
N TYR A 101 -3.13 3.80 4.63
CA TYR A 101 -4.10 4.15 3.60
C TYR A 101 -3.48 4.91 2.41
N ILE A 102 -2.50 5.77 2.66
CA ILE A 102 -1.75 6.44 1.59
C ILE A 102 -1.01 5.38 0.76
N GLU A 103 -0.28 4.47 1.40
CA GLU A 103 0.44 3.40 0.69
C GLU A 103 -0.50 2.51 -0.13
N ALA A 104 -1.66 2.17 0.44
CA ALA A 104 -2.69 1.40 -0.27
C ALA A 104 -3.16 2.15 -1.52
N THR A 105 -3.48 3.43 -1.39
CA THR A 105 -4.00 4.26 -2.49
C THR A 105 -2.98 4.39 -3.62
N GLU A 106 -1.70 4.65 -3.28
CA GLU A 106 -0.60 4.71 -4.24
C GLU A 106 -0.43 3.38 -4.97
N THR A 107 -0.43 2.27 -4.23
CA THR A 107 -0.30 0.93 -4.81
C THR A 107 -1.46 0.60 -5.76
N ILE A 108 -2.70 0.90 -5.36
CA ILE A 108 -3.90 0.69 -6.18
C ILE A 108 -3.79 1.46 -7.48
N PHE A 109 -3.40 2.74 -7.41
CA PHE A 109 -3.26 3.58 -8.59
C PHE A 109 -2.17 3.05 -9.54
N ASP A 110 -0.99 2.71 -9.01
CA ASP A 110 0.12 2.21 -9.80
C ASP A 110 -0.19 0.89 -10.51
N LEU A 111 -0.84 -0.04 -9.80
CA LEU A 111 -1.24 -1.32 -10.38
C LEU A 111 -2.32 -1.14 -11.45
N LYS A 112 -3.32 -0.27 -11.22
CA LYS A 112 -4.35 0.01 -12.23
C LYS A 112 -3.75 0.67 -13.47
N LYS A 113 -2.81 1.60 -13.29
CA LYS A 113 -2.08 2.25 -14.39
C LYS A 113 -1.31 1.22 -15.23
N LYS A 114 -0.55 0.32 -14.59
CA LYS A 114 0.19 -0.76 -15.27
C LYS A 114 -0.77 -1.67 -16.06
N TYR A 115 -1.87 -2.07 -15.44
CA TYR A 115 -2.87 -2.94 -16.06
C TYR A 115 -3.51 -2.31 -17.30
N LEU A 116 -3.90 -1.03 -17.22
CA LEU A 116 -4.39 -0.28 -18.38
C LEU A 116 -3.38 -0.23 -19.52
N GLY A 117 -2.08 -0.10 -19.19
CA GLY A 117 -1.00 -0.17 -20.17
C GLY A 117 -0.95 -1.51 -20.91
N ILE A 118 -1.15 -2.64 -20.22
CA ILE A 118 -1.19 -3.97 -20.83
C ILE A 118 -2.41 -4.12 -21.75
N ILE A 119 -3.59 -3.70 -21.29
CA ILE A 119 -4.82 -3.73 -22.11
C ILE A 119 -4.59 -2.93 -23.40
N HIS A 120 -4.10 -1.70 -23.27
CA HIS A 120 -3.89 -0.82 -24.41
C HIS A 120 -2.90 -1.41 -25.41
N LYS A 121 -1.78 -1.97 -24.93
CA LYS A 121 -0.80 -2.66 -25.79
C LYS A 121 -1.46 -3.82 -26.57
N LYS A 122 -2.20 -4.68 -25.88
CA LYS A 122 -2.92 -5.82 -26.50
C LYS A 122 -3.93 -5.37 -27.56
N GLN A 123 -4.59 -4.23 -27.37
CA GLN A 123 -5.51 -3.66 -28.36
C GLN A 123 -4.77 -3.16 -29.60
N ILE A 124 -3.65 -2.46 -29.42
CA ILE A 124 -2.83 -1.94 -30.51
C ILE A 124 -2.24 -3.08 -31.35
N ASP A 125 -1.72 -4.13 -30.70
CA ASP A 125 -1.16 -5.29 -31.39
C ASP A 125 -2.22 -5.97 -32.28
N LYS A 126 -3.44 -6.18 -31.75
CA LYS A 126 -4.57 -6.74 -32.51
C LYS A 126 -4.97 -5.88 -33.71
N LEU A 127 -4.99 -4.55 -33.55
CA LEU A 127 -5.29 -3.65 -34.65
C LEU A 127 -4.23 -3.74 -35.75
N GLY A 128 -2.95 -3.85 -35.38
CA GLY A 128 -1.85 -4.09 -36.32
C GLY A 128 -2.02 -5.40 -37.11
N GLU A 129 -2.37 -6.49 -36.43
CA GLU A 129 -2.64 -7.78 -37.09
C GLU A 129 -3.79 -7.69 -38.10
N ILE A 130 -4.89 -7.03 -37.72
CA ILE A 130 -6.04 -6.81 -38.62
C ILE A 130 -5.60 -6.00 -39.84
N GLN A 131 -4.85 -4.91 -39.63
CA GLN A 131 -4.37 -4.05 -40.71
C GLN A 131 -3.47 -4.83 -41.68
N SER A 132 -2.51 -5.60 -41.16
CA SER A 132 -1.62 -6.43 -41.99
C SER A 132 -2.38 -7.48 -42.80
N LYS A 133 -3.38 -8.13 -42.17
CA LYS A 133 -4.24 -9.09 -42.86
C LYS A 133 -5.04 -8.43 -43.98
N LEU A 134 -5.68 -7.30 -43.68
CA LEU A 134 -6.47 -6.55 -44.66
C LEU A 134 -5.61 -6.12 -45.86
N LYS A 135 -4.37 -5.65 -45.59
CA LYS A 135 -3.42 -5.27 -46.64
C LYS A 135 -3.05 -6.46 -47.53
N SER A 136 -2.73 -7.61 -46.94
CA SER A 136 -2.42 -8.83 -47.70
C SER A 136 -3.61 -9.30 -48.54
N ASP A 137 -4.83 -9.19 -48.00
CA ASP A 137 -6.05 -9.56 -48.73
C ASP A 137 -6.32 -8.62 -49.90
N ILE A 138 -6.01 -7.32 -49.78
CA ILE A 138 -6.07 -6.37 -50.90
C ILE A 138 -5.04 -6.74 -51.97
N GLU A 139 -3.78 -6.96 -51.59
CA GLU A 139 -2.70 -7.30 -52.53
C GLU A 139 -2.92 -8.63 -53.28
N LYS A 140 -3.70 -9.56 -52.74
CA LYS A 140 -4.03 -10.83 -53.41
C LYS A 140 -5.19 -10.71 -54.40
N ASN A 141 -6.05 -9.70 -54.24
CA ASN A 141 -7.30 -9.56 -54.98
C ASN A 141 -7.27 -8.47 -56.07
N PHE A 142 -6.15 -7.75 -56.19
CA PHE A 142 -5.88 -6.74 -57.23
C PHE A 142 -4.54 -7.04 -57.89
#